data_AF-A0A934AGG8-F1
#
_entry.id   AF-A0A934AGG8-F1
#
_cell.length_a   1.000
_cell.length_b   1.000
_cell.length_c   1.000
_cell.angle_alpha   90.00
_cell.angle_beta   90.00
_cell.angle_gamma   90.00
#
_symmetry.space_group_name_H-M   'P 1'
#
loop_
_entity.id
_entity.type
_entity.pdbx_description
1 polymer ?
#
loop_
_entity_poly.entity_id
_entity_poly.type
_entity_poly.pdbx_seq_one_letter_code
_entity_poly.pdbx_strand_id
1 'polypeptide(L)'
;MRLLILAVAAAAAAARAAASPCALLPGETIQRTIRGRSFEVRRLDDDSAGRQRYRLRIPVRFVRHRELPAPRDFKEKMASLAARCYAEAAPAMLGPEGERIELELVQAGRGAAEIEVFGGYAWVPFTQWSVDYNCPTLVHETMHLLGLPDVYPLTERPYEVDDDGRWVRWIKEDEADALPPGRRKRLPRYCRPPGPEDSLLHDQYEAYRAAGLSLGKADFLWVHRHECPRRSKDDAEPGKYLHCVEMKAAMPPGRREDGPGESALAAFNALGLGREAARAKPSLFYPNEARALLRGPACDEKVRKFEACAANSDRKEEEGCLPVPEDCAQGRAGWLTE
;
A
#
# COMPACT_ATOMS: atom_id res chain seq x y z
N MET A 1 -36.56 -16.81 32.32
CA MET A 1 -36.21 -16.26 30.98
C MET A 1 -36.04 -14.74 30.99
N ARG A 2 -37.02 -13.92 31.42
CA ARG A 2 -36.89 -12.44 31.45
C ARG A 2 -35.70 -11.92 32.29
N LEU A 3 -35.44 -12.50 33.46
CA LEU A 3 -34.27 -12.16 34.29
C LEU A 3 -32.93 -12.45 33.60
N LEU A 4 -32.85 -13.53 32.82
CA LEU A 4 -31.64 -13.90 32.07
C LEU A 4 -31.37 -12.91 30.93
N ILE A 5 -32.41 -12.51 30.18
CA ILE A 5 -32.30 -11.51 29.11
C ILE A 5 -31.84 -10.16 29.66
N LEU A 6 -32.39 -9.72 30.80
CA LEU A 6 -32.00 -8.47 31.44
C LEU A 6 -30.55 -8.52 31.97
N ALA A 7 -30.12 -9.64 32.55
CA ALA A 7 -28.75 -9.81 33.02
C ALA A 7 -27.73 -9.76 31.86
N VAL A 8 -28.03 -10.42 30.73
CA VAL A 8 -27.18 -10.38 29.53
C VAL A 8 -27.11 -8.97 28.95
N ALA A 9 -28.24 -8.26 28.88
CA ALA A 9 -28.27 -6.88 28.39
C ALA A 9 -27.49 -5.92 29.30
N ALA A 10 -27.61 -6.06 30.62
CA ALA A 10 -26.86 -5.24 31.59
C ALA A 10 -25.35 -5.51 31.53
N ALA A 11 -24.94 -6.78 31.40
CA ALA A 11 -23.54 -7.15 31.22
C ALA A 11 -22.96 -6.59 29.92
N ALA A 12 -23.72 -6.64 28.81
CA ALA A 12 -23.31 -6.05 27.54
C ALA A 12 -23.19 -4.52 27.63
N ALA A 13 -24.11 -3.84 28.32
CA ALA A 13 -24.04 -2.40 28.53
C ALA A 13 -22.86 -1.98 29.41
N ALA A 14 -22.59 -2.71 30.49
CA ALA A 14 -21.44 -2.47 31.36
C ALA A 14 -20.10 -2.72 30.63
N ALA A 15 -20.03 -3.80 29.83
CA ALA A 15 -18.86 -4.08 28.98
C ALA A 15 -18.64 -2.96 27.95
N ARG A 16 -19.71 -2.43 27.34
CA ARG A 16 -19.62 -1.30 26.39
C ARG A 16 -19.25 0.03 27.07
N ALA A 17 -19.67 0.24 28.32
CA ALA A 17 -19.30 1.42 29.09
C ALA A 17 -17.85 1.37 29.62
N ALA A 18 -17.32 0.17 29.88
CA ALA A 18 -15.93 -0.04 30.26
C ALA A 18 -14.98 -0.05 29.04
N ALA A 19 -15.47 -0.49 27.89
CA ALA A 19 -14.74 -0.38 26.63
C ALA A 19 -14.65 1.09 26.20
N SER A 20 -13.53 1.47 25.57
CA SER A 20 -13.46 2.75 24.87
C SER A 20 -14.69 2.87 23.96
N PRO A 21 -15.37 4.03 23.89
CA PRO A 21 -16.59 4.21 23.07
C PRO A 21 -16.39 3.91 21.58
N CYS A 22 -15.15 3.65 21.18
CA CYS A 22 -14.70 3.37 19.84
C CYS A 22 -14.21 1.94 19.61
N ALA A 23 -14.21 1.10 20.65
CA ALA A 23 -13.96 -0.32 20.51
C ALA A 23 -15.24 -1.00 19.99
N LEU A 24 -15.09 -1.74 18.90
CA LEU A 24 -16.16 -2.56 18.35
C LEU A 24 -16.34 -3.82 19.19
N LEU A 25 -17.60 -4.18 19.45
CA LEU A 25 -17.94 -5.48 20.05
C LEU A 25 -17.83 -6.60 19.00
N PRO A 26 -17.57 -7.86 19.39
CA PRO A 26 -17.60 -9.01 18.48
C PRO A 26 -18.88 -9.05 17.64
N GLY A 27 -18.71 -9.17 16.31
CA GLY A 27 -19.80 -9.13 15.32
C GLY A 27 -20.22 -7.73 14.87
N GLU A 28 -19.85 -6.67 15.61
CA GLU A 28 -20.17 -5.30 15.22
C GLU A 28 -19.43 -4.91 13.94
N THR A 29 -20.15 -4.17 13.10
CA THR A 29 -19.69 -3.75 11.78
C THR A 29 -19.95 -2.26 11.63
N ILE A 30 -18.97 -1.52 11.15
CA ILE A 30 -19.07 -0.09 10.91
C ILE A 30 -18.52 0.27 9.53
N GLN A 31 -18.99 1.38 8.99
CA GLN A 31 -18.39 1.99 7.80
C GLN A 31 -17.33 3.01 8.24
N ARG A 32 -16.16 2.94 7.63
CA ARG A 32 -15.08 3.92 7.79
C ARG A 32 -14.86 4.64 6.48
N THR A 33 -14.40 5.88 6.57
CA THR A 33 -13.95 6.65 5.40
C THR A 33 -12.70 7.41 5.79
N ILE A 34 -11.61 7.18 5.06
CA ILE A 34 -10.34 7.89 5.22
C ILE A 34 -10.04 8.52 3.87
N ARG A 35 -9.86 9.84 3.82
CA ARG A 35 -9.51 10.59 2.60
C ARG A 35 -10.43 10.26 1.41
N GLY A 36 -11.73 10.19 1.67
CA GLY A 36 -12.76 9.90 0.67
C GLY A 36 -12.84 8.42 0.22
N ARG A 37 -12.06 7.53 0.84
CA ARG A 37 -12.09 6.09 0.57
C ARG A 37 -12.86 5.36 1.65
N SER A 38 -13.97 4.74 1.28
CA SER A 38 -14.86 4.05 2.21
C SER A 38 -14.63 2.54 2.22
N PHE A 39 -14.66 1.95 3.41
CA PHE A 39 -14.52 0.51 3.63
C PHE A 39 -15.28 0.09 4.89
N GLU A 40 -15.61 -1.21 4.97
CA GLU A 40 -16.25 -1.79 6.15
C GLU A 40 -15.18 -2.29 7.12
N VAL A 41 -15.36 -2.02 8.41
CA VAL A 41 -14.58 -2.64 9.49
C VAL A 41 -15.52 -3.50 10.31
N ARG A 42 -15.25 -4.80 10.33
CA ARG A 42 -15.99 -5.77 11.14
C ARG A 42 -15.10 -6.33 12.23
N ARG A 43 -15.58 -6.30 13.46
CA ARG A 43 -14.96 -7.01 14.58
C ARG A 43 -15.35 -8.49 14.51
N LEU A 44 -14.37 -9.37 14.43
CA LEU A 44 -14.55 -10.82 14.50
C LEU A 44 -14.47 -11.28 15.96
N ASP A 45 -14.67 -12.58 16.20
CA ASP A 45 -14.35 -13.19 17.49
C ASP A 45 -12.83 -13.13 17.75
N ASP A 46 -12.43 -13.16 19.01
CA ASP A 46 -11.03 -13.20 19.40
C ASP A 46 -10.32 -14.45 18.86
N ASP A 47 -9.02 -14.34 18.63
CA ASP A 47 -8.21 -15.52 18.30
C ASP A 47 -8.04 -16.44 19.52
N SER A 48 -7.44 -17.61 19.32
CA SER A 48 -7.20 -18.58 20.40
C SER A 48 -6.26 -18.06 21.50
N ALA A 49 -5.56 -16.94 21.27
CA ALA A 49 -4.71 -16.26 22.25
C ALA A 49 -5.45 -15.08 22.93
N GLY A 50 -6.75 -14.91 22.69
CA GLY A 50 -7.54 -13.80 23.23
C GLY A 50 -7.28 -12.45 22.56
N ARG A 51 -6.58 -12.43 21.42
CA ARG A 51 -6.33 -11.19 20.68
C ARG A 51 -7.53 -10.82 19.84
N GLN A 52 -7.80 -9.52 19.81
CA GLN A 52 -8.86 -8.96 18.99
C GLN A 52 -8.57 -9.17 17.50
N ARG A 53 -9.61 -9.44 16.71
CA ARG A 53 -9.52 -9.67 15.26
C ARG A 53 -10.48 -8.76 14.51
N TYR A 54 -9.98 -8.15 13.45
CA TYR A 54 -10.74 -7.24 12.60
C TYR A 54 -10.65 -7.68 11.15
N ARG A 55 -11.73 -7.52 10.41
CA ARG A 55 -11.75 -7.66 8.95
C ARG A 55 -12.12 -6.34 8.30
N LEU A 56 -11.29 -5.90 7.37
CA LEU A 56 -11.47 -4.70 6.57
C LEU A 56 -11.92 -5.14 5.19
N ARG A 57 -13.14 -4.78 4.81
CA ARG A 57 -13.72 -5.17 3.52
C ARG A 57 -13.78 -3.95 2.61
N ILE A 58 -13.08 -4.04 1.50
CA ILE A 58 -12.86 -2.93 0.57
C ILE A 58 -13.73 -3.19 -0.67
N PRO A 59 -14.75 -2.36 -0.93
CA PRO A 59 -15.58 -2.51 -2.12
C PRO A 59 -14.79 -2.08 -3.35
N VAL A 60 -14.52 -3.02 -4.25
CA VAL A 60 -13.75 -2.78 -5.47
C VAL A 60 -14.46 -3.32 -6.70
N ARG A 61 -14.07 -2.81 -7.86
CA ARG A 61 -14.43 -3.37 -9.15
C ARG A 61 -13.18 -3.46 -10.00
N PHE A 62 -12.77 -4.69 -10.31
CA PHE A 62 -11.72 -4.88 -11.30
C PHE A 62 -12.26 -4.55 -12.69
N VAL A 63 -11.59 -3.63 -13.36
CA VAL A 63 -11.73 -3.39 -14.79
C VAL A 63 -10.45 -3.74 -15.48
N ARG A 64 -10.55 -3.95 -16.78
CA ARG A 64 -9.44 -4.32 -17.61
C ARG A 64 -9.02 -3.10 -18.41
N HIS A 65 -7.72 -2.88 -18.51
CA HIS A 65 -7.18 -1.95 -19.48
C HIS A 65 -7.59 -2.39 -20.90
N ARG A 66 -7.95 -1.43 -21.76
CA ARG A 66 -8.62 -1.72 -23.05
C ARG A 66 -7.83 -2.68 -23.94
N GLU A 67 -6.51 -2.63 -23.86
CA GLU A 67 -5.58 -3.35 -24.74
C GLU A 67 -5.27 -4.78 -24.28
N LEU A 68 -5.71 -5.19 -23.09
CA LEU A 68 -5.44 -6.56 -22.63
C LEU A 68 -6.48 -7.56 -23.15
N PRO A 69 -6.08 -8.68 -23.76
CA PRO A 69 -6.94 -9.85 -23.83
C PRO A 69 -7.14 -10.38 -22.40
N ALA A 70 -8.39 -10.47 -21.93
CA ALA A 70 -8.67 -11.05 -20.62
C ALA A 70 -9.47 -12.34 -20.79
N PRO A 71 -9.07 -13.42 -20.10
CA PRO A 71 -9.91 -14.59 -19.99
C PRO A 71 -11.20 -14.23 -19.23
N ARG A 72 -12.26 -15.03 -19.44
CA ARG A 72 -13.58 -14.78 -18.82
C ARG A 72 -13.52 -14.73 -17.29
N ASP A 73 -12.53 -15.39 -16.68
CA ASP A 73 -12.32 -15.54 -15.24
C ASP A 73 -11.29 -14.53 -14.67
N PHE A 74 -11.00 -13.45 -15.40
CA PHE A 74 -9.97 -12.48 -15.02
C PHE A 74 -10.20 -11.83 -13.66
N LYS A 75 -11.45 -11.47 -13.33
CA LYS A 75 -11.77 -10.80 -12.06
C LYS A 75 -11.61 -11.74 -10.88
N GLU A 76 -12.03 -12.99 -11.05
CA GLU A 76 -11.89 -14.07 -10.08
C GLU A 76 -10.42 -14.37 -9.81
N LYS A 77 -9.59 -14.40 -10.87
CA LYS A 77 -8.14 -14.55 -10.77
C LYS A 77 -7.46 -13.43 -10.00
N MET A 78 -7.81 -12.17 -10.27
CA MET A 78 -7.26 -11.04 -9.52
C MET A 78 -7.71 -11.03 -8.06
N ALA A 79 -8.98 -11.34 -7.79
CA ALA A 79 -9.48 -11.48 -6.43
C ALA A 79 -8.76 -12.62 -5.66
N SER A 80 -8.53 -13.75 -6.33
CA SER A 80 -7.81 -14.89 -5.76
C SER A 80 -6.33 -14.57 -5.48
N LEU A 81 -5.65 -13.87 -6.39
CA LEU A 81 -4.28 -13.38 -6.19
C LEU A 81 -4.21 -12.45 -4.97
N ALA A 82 -5.09 -11.46 -4.89
CA ALA A 82 -5.15 -10.53 -3.77
C ALA A 82 -5.39 -11.26 -2.44
N ALA A 83 -6.38 -12.17 -2.40
CA ALA A 83 -6.70 -12.96 -1.20
C ALA A 83 -5.51 -13.81 -0.71
N ARG A 84 -4.74 -14.41 -1.63
CA ARG A 84 -3.52 -15.14 -1.29
C ARG A 84 -2.47 -14.22 -0.69
N CYS A 85 -2.19 -13.08 -1.33
CA CYS A 85 -1.23 -12.10 -0.83
C CYS A 85 -1.61 -11.56 0.56
N TYR A 86 -2.90 -11.35 0.83
CA TYR A 86 -3.36 -10.95 2.16
C TYR A 86 -3.15 -12.04 3.20
N ALA A 87 -3.37 -13.31 2.85
CA ALA A 87 -3.10 -14.42 3.75
C ALA A 87 -1.61 -14.55 4.09
N GLU A 88 -0.72 -14.30 3.12
CA GLU A 88 0.74 -14.28 3.34
C GLU A 88 1.17 -13.12 4.25
N ALA A 89 0.57 -11.93 4.09
CA ALA A 89 0.86 -10.77 4.91
C ALA A 89 0.25 -10.84 6.32
N ALA A 90 -0.87 -11.56 6.48
CA ALA A 90 -1.70 -11.58 7.70
C ALA A 90 -0.94 -11.77 9.02
N PRO A 91 0.12 -12.59 9.14
CA PRO A 91 0.87 -12.73 10.38
C PRO A 91 1.50 -11.42 10.89
N ALA A 92 1.82 -10.49 9.98
CA ALA A 92 2.39 -9.18 10.29
C ALA A 92 1.39 -8.03 10.12
N MET A 93 0.12 -8.30 9.83
CA MET A 93 -0.91 -7.25 9.76
C MET A 93 -1.49 -7.03 11.15
N LEU A 94 -0.74 -6.33 12.00
CA LEU A 94 -1.08 -6.14 13.41
C LEU A 94 -1.45 -4.69 13.73
N GLY A 95 -2.43 -4.55 14.61
CA GLY A 95 -2.81 -3.31 15.26
C GLY A 95 -1.82 -2.88 16.35
N PRO A 96 -1.99 -1.67 16.91
CA PRO A 96 -1.10 -1.10 17.92
C PRO A 96 -0.98 -1.95 19.19
N GLU A 97 -2.03 -2.69 19.55
CA GLU A 97 -2.08 -3.56 20.74
C GLU A 97 -1.94 -5.05 20.35
N GLY A 98 -1.44 -5.32 19.14
CA GLY A 98 -1.33 -6.68 18.60
C GLY A 98 -2.63 -7.26 18.07
N GLU A 99 -3.66 -6.43 17.84
CA GLU A 99 -4.90 -6.86 17.19
C GLU A 99 -4.61 -7.42 15.79
N ARG A 100 -5.30 -8.46 15.34
CA ARG A 100 -5.10 -9.00 13.98
C ARG A 100 -5.99 -8.29 12.98
N ILE A 101 -5.41 -7.91 11.84
CA ILE A 101 -6.08 -7.22 10.75
C ILE A 101 -6.14 -8.16 9.54
N GLU A 102 -7.34 -8.48 9.09
CA GLU A 102 -7.61 -9.25 7.87
C GLU A 102 -8.13 -8.30 6.78
N LEU A 103 -7.66 -8.49 5.56
CA LEU A 103 -8.11 -7.74 4.39
C LEU A 103 -9.00 -8.61 3.50
N GLU A 104 -10.03 -8.00 2.93
CA GLU A 104 -10.91 -8.64 1.95
C GLU A 104 -11.28 -7.62 0.85
N LEU A 105 -11.05 -7.97 -0.42
CA LEU A 105 -11.63 -7.22 -1.54
C LEU A 105 -12.99 -7.81 -1.87
N VAL A 106 -14.02 -6.96 -1.84
CA VAL A 106 -15.39 -7.36 -2.17
C VAL A 106 -15.77 -6.80 -3.52
N GLN A 107 -16.15 -7.65 -4.48
CA GLN A 107 -16.68 -7.18 -5.76
C GLN A 107 -17.97 -6.39 -5.53
N ALA A 108 -17.96 -5.13 -5.93
CA ALA A 108 -19.06 -4.21 -5.73
C ALA A 108 -19.46 -3.51 -7.05
N GLY A 109 -20.65 -2.92 -7.04
CA GLY A 109 -21.27 -2.28 -8.19
C GLY A 109 -20.76 -0.85 -8.46
N ARG A 110 -21.67 0.03 -8.92
CA ARG A 110 -21.37 1.45 -9.10
C ARG A 110 -21.01 2.11 -7.76
N GLY A 111 -20.03 3.00 -7.77
CA GLY A 111 -19.53 3.69 -6.57
C GLY A 111 -18.38 2.98 -5.86
N ALA A 112 -18.08 1.73 -6.20
CA ALA A 112 -16.88 1.03 -5.73
C ALA A 112 -15.61 1.60 -6.35
N ALA A 113 -14.47 1.42 -5.67
CA ALA A 113 -13.17 1.79 -6.23
C ALA A 113 -12.89 0.96 -7.50
N GLU A 114 -12.66 1.63 -8.62
CA GLU A 114 -12.28 0.97 -9.86
C GLU A 114 -10.78 0.67 -9.83
N ILE A 115 -10.42 -0.61 -9.96
CA ILE A 115 -9.03 -1.06 -10.12
C ILE A 115 -8.87 -1.49 -11.57
N GLU A 116 -8.21 -0.66 -12.36
CA GLU A 116 -7.85 -0.98 -13.73
C GLU A 116 -6.60 -1.86 -13.75
N VAL A 117 -6.71 -3.03 -14.36
CA VAL A 117 -5.59 -3.95 -14.46
C VAL A 117 -5.00 -3.92 -15.86
N PHE A 118 -3.69 -3.75 -15.94
CA PHE A 118 -2.92 -3.67 -17.17
C PHE A 118 -1.76 -4.69 -17.18
N GLY A 119 -1.15 -4.88 -18.35
CA GLY A 119 -0.04 -5.82 -18.53
C GLY A 119 1.26 -5.06 -18.72
N GLY A 120 2.30 -5.47 -18.00
CA GLY A 120 3.61 -4.81 -18.01
C GLY A 120 3.82 -3.85 -16.84
N TYR A 121 4.95 -3.15 -16.89
CA TYR A 121 5.34 -2.17 -15.88
C TYR A 121 4.94 -0.77 -16.36
N ALA A 122 4.11 -0.08 -15.59
CA ALA A 122 3.81 1.32 -15.80
C ALA A 122 3.88 2.00 -14.43
N TRP A 123 4.41 3.22 -14.38
CA TRP A 123 4.29 4.07 -13.20
C TRP A 123 2.88 4.62 -13.18
N VAL A 124 2.08 4.20 -12.22
CA VAL A 124 0.64 4.40 -12.28
C VAL A 124 0.03 4.64 -10.90
N PRO A 125 -1.09 5.38 -10.81
CA PRO A 125 -1.81 5.56 -9.55
C PRO A 125 -2.27 4.23 -8.96
N PHE A 126 -2.52 4.19 -7.66
CA PHE A 126 -2.96 3.00 -6.91
C PHE A 126 -4.23 2.31 -7.41
N THR A 127 -5.01 2.98 -8.27
CA THR A 127 -6.16 2.39 -8.96
C THR A 127 -5.76 1.59 -10.21
N GLN A 128 -4.48 1.48 -10.52
CA GLN A 128 -3.97 0.75 -11.67
C GLN A 128 -3.01 -0.34 -11.20
N TRP A 129 -3.38 -1.60 -11.42
CA TRP A 129 -2.60 -2.74 -10.97
C TRP A 129 -2.00 -3.48 -12.15
N SER A 130 -0.73 -3.85 -12.06
CA SER A 130 -0.17 -4.76 -13.05
C SER A 130 -0.57 -6.20 -12.71
N VAL A 131 -0.83 -7.01 -13.73
CA VAL A 131 -0.91 -8.47 -13.57
C VAL A 131 0.38 -9.08 -13.01
N ASP A 132 1.49 -8.34 -13.08
CA ASP A 132 2.82 -8.74 -12.63
C ASP A 132 3.16 -8.22 -11.21
N TYR A 133 2.20 -7.61 -10.50
CA TYR A 133 2.43 -7.18 -9.12
C TYR A 133 2.71 -8.38 -8.21
N ASN A 134 3.77 -8.26 -7.42
CA ASN A 134 4.05 -9.18 -6.31
C ASN A 134 3.16 -8.83 -5.10
N CYS A 135 3.15 -9.72 -4.11
CA CYS A 135 2.31 -9.53 -2.92
C CYS A 135 2.62 -8.26 -2.11
N PRO A 136 3.89 -7.89 -1.83
CA PRO A 136 4.20 -6.62 -1.17
C PRO A 136 3.61 -5.41 -1.89
N THR A 137 3.78 -5.30 -3.21
CA THR A 137 3.21 -4.21 -4.01
C THR A 137 1.68 -4.24 -3.94
N LEU A 138 1.04 -5.40 -4.12
CA LEU A 138 -0.41 -5.49 -4.07
C LEU A 138 -0.95 -5.06 -2.69
N VAL A 139 -0.31 -5.48 -1.60
CA VAL A 139 -0.70 -5.09 -0.24
C VAL A 139 -0.48 -3.59 -0.01
N HIS A 140 0.63 -3.03 -0.49
CA HIS A 140 0.88 -1.58 -0.47
C HIS A 140 -0.22 -0.80 -1.20
N GLU A 141 -0.54 -1.16 -2.45
CA GLU A 141 -1.60 -0.47 -3.20
C GLU A 141 -2.96 -0.59 -2.54
N THR A 142 -3.21 -1.71 -1.86
CA THR A 142 -4.44 -1.91 -1.08
C THR A 142 -4.53 -0.94 0.09
N MET A 143 -3.41 -0.53 0.68
CA MET A 143 -3.41 0.46 1.76
C MET A 143 -3.89 1.83 1.25
N HIS A 144 -3.55 2.19 0.01
CA HIS A 144 -4.10 3.40 -0.61
C HIS A 144 -5.60 3.31 -0.87
N LEU A 145 -6.13 2.11 -1.18
CA LEU A 145 -7.59 1.90 -1.25
C LEU A 145 -8.28 2.08 0.11
N LEU A 146 -7.57 1.88 1.21
CA LEU A 146 -8.03 2.19 2.57
C LEU A 146 -7.83 3.67 2.95
N GLY A 147 -7.29 4.49 2.04
CA GLY A 147 -7.02 5.90 2.26
C GLY A 147 -5.72 6.17 3.03
N LEU A 148 -4.85 5.18 3.25
CA LEU A 148 -3.55 5.44 3.85
C LEU A 148 -2.61 6.09 2.82
N PRO A 149 -1.90 7.16 3.20
CA PRO A 149 -1.03 7.87 2.28
C PRO A 149 0.31 7.17 2.11
N ASP A 150 0.85 7.34 0.93
CA ASP A 150 2.26 7.18 0.64
C ASP A 150 3.11 8.08 1.59
N VAL A 151 4.13 7.52 2.25
CA VAL A 151 5.04 8.26 3.15
C VAL A 151 6.47 8.04 2.67
N TYR A 152 7.18 9.11 2.34
CA TYR A 152 8.57 9.04 1.85
C TYR A 152 9.44 9.91 2.75
N PRO A 153 10.78 9.88 2.66
CA PRO A 153 11.58 10.93 3.26
C PRO A 153 11.10 12.27 2.69
N LEU A 154 11.15 13.34 3.48
CA LEU A 154 10.90 14.67 2.94
C LEU A 154 11.95 14.96 1.87
N THR A 155 11.61 14.72 0.62
CA THR A 155 12.38 15.22 -0.50
C THR A 155 11.67 16.49 -0.93
N GLU A 156 12.11 17.63 -0.40
CA GLU A 156 11.87 18.94 -1.06
C GLU A 156 12.50 19.01 -2.46
N ARG A 157 13.15 17.91 -2.89
CA ARG A 157 13.80 17.76 -4.17
C ARG A 157 12.81 18.13 -5.27
N PRO A 158 13.10 19.23 -5.97
CA PRO A 158 12.29 19.57 -7.11
C PRO A 158 12.42 18.50 -8.19
N TYR A 159 11.42 18.37 -9.04
CA TYR A 159 11.52 17.52 -10.22
C TYR A 159 11.13 18.28 -11.48
N GLU A 160 11.69 17.89 -12.61
CA GLU A 160 11.24 18.28 -13.94
C GLU A 160 10.38 17.15 -14.51
N VAL A 161 9.22 17.50 -15.06
CA VAL A 161 8.46 16.61 -15.93
C VAL A 161 8.74 17.03 -17.37
N ASP A 162 8.94 16.06 -18.25
CA ASP A 162 9.01 16.36 -19.69
C ASP A 162 7.69 16.93 -20.23
N ASP A 163 7.72 17.52 -21.42
CA ASP A 163 6.56 18.21 -22.02
C ASP A 163 5.33 17.31 -22.18
N ASP A 164 5.55 15.98 -22.25
CA ASP A 164 4.51 14.98 -22.42
C ASP A 164 3.99 14.38 -21.10
N GLY A 165 4.54 14.78 -19.94
CA GLY A 165 4.09 14.26 -18.65
C GLY A 165 4.57 12.84 -18.32
N ARG A 166 5.47 12.27 -19.13
CA ARG A 166 5.85 10.85 -19.12
C ARG A 166 7.10 10.56 -18.30
N TRP A 167 8.01 11.50 -18.15
CA TRP A 167 9.27 11.31 -17.45
C TRP A 167 9.45 12.31 -16.33
N VAL A 168 9.74 11.79 -15.14
CA VAL A 168 10.07 12.58 -13.95
C VAL A 168 11.58 12.52 -13.72
N ARG A 169 12.26 13.67 -13.83
CA ARG A 169 13.67 13.82 -13.45
C ARG A 169 13.75 14.54 -12.12
N TRP A 170 14.19 13.85 -11.08
CA TRP A 170 14.52 14.50 -9.81
C TRP A 170 15.74 15.41 -9.98
N ILE A 171 15.59 16.66 -9.55
CA ILE A 171 16.60 17.71 -9.61
C ILE A 171 17.23 17.80 -8.22
N LYS A 172 18.56 17.88 -8.17
CA LYS A 172 19.26 18.13 -6.91
C LYS A 172 19.03 19.57 -6.46
N GLU A 173 19.07 19.84 -5.16
CA GLU A 173 18.81 21.19 -4.64
C GLU A 173 19.76 22.25 -5.24
N ASP A 174 21.03 21.89 -5.44
CA ASP A 174 22.03 22.76 -6.07
C ASP A 174 21.75 23.02 -7.56
N GLU A 175 21.29 22.01 -8.30
CA GLU A 175 20.82 22.16 -9.68
C GLU A 175 19.57 23.07 -9.75
N ALA A 176 18.67 22.96 -8.77
CA ALA A 176 17.46 23.76 -8.69
C ALA A 176 17.75 25.22 -8.36
N ASP A 177 18.71 25.46 -7.47
CA ASP A 177 19.19 26.77 -7.07
C ASP A 177 19.92 27.50 -8.20
N ALA A 178 20.55 26.74 -9.10
CA ALA A 178 21.19 27.25 -10.30
C ALA A 178 20.20 27.61 -11.42
N LEU A 179 18.91 27.23 -11.31
CA LEU A 179 17.91 27.61 -12.32
C LEU A 179 17.58 29.10 -12.27
N PRO A 180 17.23 29.72 -13.42
CA PRO A 180 16.74 31.09 -13.44
C PRO A 180 15.58 31.30 -12.44
N PRO A 181 15.47 32.46 -11.75
CA PRO A 181 14.46 32.67 -10.71
C PRO A 181 13.01 32.37 -11.15
N GLY A 182 12.68 32.58 -12.42
CA GLY A 182 11.37 32.25 -12.99
C GLY A 182 11.11 30.76 -13.19
N ARG A 183 12.16 29.94 -13.31
CA ARG A 183 12.10 28.48 -13.47
C ARG A 183 12.16 27.77 -12.11
N ARG A 184 12.96 28.28 -11.15
CA ARG A 184 13.03 27.77 -9.77
C ARG A 184 11.68 27.81 -9.05
N LYS A 185 10.90 28.88 -9.23
CA LYS A 185 9.53 29.02 -8.66
C LYS A 185 8.49 28.05 -9.26
N ARG A 186 8.83 27.37 -10.35
CA ARG A 186 7.93 26.48 -11.10
C ARG A 186 8.33 25.01 -11.00
N LEU A 187 9.34 24.68 -10.20
CA LEU A 187 9.70 23.29 -10.02
C LEU A 187 8.73 22.63 -9.03
N PRO A 188 8.04 21.58 -9.46
CA PRO A 188 7.26 20.75 -8.57
C PRO A 188 7.96 20.32 -7.31
N ARG A 189 7.28 20.51 -6.17
CA ARG A 189 7.68 19.95 -4.88
C ARG A 189 6.63 18.94 -4.44
N TYR A 190 7.08 17.76 -4.04
CA TYR A 190 6.21 16.73 -3.49
C TYR A 190 5.79 17.09 -2.06
N CYS A 191 4.50 17.34 -1.84
CA CYS A 191 3.96 17.69 -0.51
C CYS A 191 3.77 16.46 0.41
N ARG A 192 4.44 15.33 0.15
CA ARG A 192 4.20 14.10 0.91
C ARG A 192 4.79 14.21 2.31
N PRO A 193 4.05 13.77 3.35
CA PRO A 193 4.55 13.83 4.71
C PRO A 193 5.72 12.85 4.90
N PRO A 194 6.70 13.21 5.75
CA PRO A 194 7.84 12.35 6.02
C PRO A 194 7.40 11.08 6.74
N GLY A 195 7.88 9.93 6.29
CA GLY A 195 7.71 8.64 6.96
C GLY A 195 8.99 7.83 7.09
N PRO A 196 9.02 6.83 7.98
CA PRO A 196 10.15 5.95 8.19
C PRO A 196 10.34 4.98 7.00
N GLU A 197 11.58 4.60 6.73
CA GLU A 197 11.97 3.75 5.59
C GLU A 197 11.36 2.34 5.63
N ASP A 198 11.10 1.82 6.83
CA ASP A 198 10.47 0.51 7.06
C ASP A 198 8.93 0.58 7.15
N SER A 199 8.31 1.67 6.67
CA SER A 199 6.87 1.70 6.44
C SER A 199 6.48 0.92 5.20
N LEU A 200 5.41 0.14 5.31
CA LEU A 200 4.75 -0.46 4.16
C LEU A 200 4.39 0.60 3.10
N LEU A 201 4.13 1.85 3.52
CA LEU A 201 3.77 2.98 2.68
C LEU A 201 4.98 3.81 2.20
N HIS A 202 6.20 3.39 2.54
CA HIS A 202 7.46 3.97 2.06
C HIS A 202 8.19 2.97 1.14
N ASP A 203 8.59 1.84 1.72
CA ASP A 203 9.25 0.75 1.03
C ASP A 203 8.63 -0.56 1.52
N GLN A 204 7.70 -1.07 0.73
CA GLN A 204 7.00 -2.32 1.00
C GLN A 204 7.95 -3.51 1.10
N TYR A 205 9.12 -3.49 0.45
CA TYR A 205 10.07 -4.59 0.48
C TYR A 205 10.87 -4.58 1.77
N GLU A 206 11.29 -3.39 2.22
CA GLU A 206 11.94 -3.23 3.51
C GLU A 206 10.98 -3.54 4.66
N ALA A 207 9.72 -3.11 4.57
CA ALA A 207 8.70 -3.43 5.57
C ALA A 207 8.48 -4.95 5.72
N TYR A 208 8.40 -5.70 4.61
CA TYR A 208 8.28 -7.16 4.65
C TYR A 208 9.53 -7.82 5.24
N ARG A 209 10.71 -7.34 4.86
CA ARG A 209 11.98 -7.84 5.39
C ARG A 209 12.09 -7.60 6.89
N ALA A 210 11.75 -6.40 7.35
CA ALA A 210 11.72 -6.03 8.77
C ALA A 210 10.72 -6.85 9.56
N ALA A 211 9.61 -7.26 8.93
CA ALA A 211 8.62 -8.17 9.51
C ALA A 211 9.02 -9.65 9.48
N GLY A 212 10.20 -9.98 8.94
CA GLY A 212 10.65 -11.37 8.79
C GLY A 212 9.81 -12.18 7.81
N LEU A 213 9.06 -11.51 6.92
CA LEU A 213 8.30 -12.15 5.86
C LEU A 213 9.19 -12.35 4.64
N SER A 214 9.22 -13.57 4.12
CA SER A 214 9.89 -13.84 2.85
C SER A 214 9.05 -13.30 1.71
N LEU A 215 9.69 -12.58 0.79
CA LEU A 215 9.10 -12.25 -0.50
C LEU A 215 8.94 -13.56 -1.27
N GLY A 216 7.74 -14.15 -1.25
CA GLY A 216 7.42 -15.20 -2.21
C GLY A 216 7.64 -14.64 -3.61
N LYS A 217 8.27 -15.42 -4.51
CA LYS A 217 8.00 -15.20 -5.93
C LYS A 217 6.50 -15.43 -6.05
N ALA A 218 5.71 -14.39 -6.26
CA ALA A 218 4.33 -14.59 -6.61
C ALA A 218 4.37 -15.49 -7.84
N ASP A 219 3.89 -16.73 -7.71
CA ASP A 219 3.74 -17.62 -8.86
C ASP A 219 2.80 -16.87 -9.79
N PHE A 220 3.42 -16.26 -10.81
CA PHE A 220 2.75 -15.32 -11.67
C PHE A 220 1.53 -16.01 -12.23
N LEU A 221 0.43 -15.26 -12.30
CA LEU A 221 -0.64 -15.60 -13.21
C LEU A 221 -0.05 -15.45 -14.60
N TRP A 222 0.71 -16.46 -15.04
CA TRP A 222 0.97 -16.70 -16.43
C TRP A 222 -0.40 -16.95 -17.01
N VAL A 223 -1.09 -15.87 -17.39
CA VAL A 223 -2.00 -15.93 -18.52
C VAL A 223 -1.10 -16.50 -19.59
N HIS A 224 -1.24 -17.80 -19.87
CA HIS A 224 -0.59 -18.43 -21.00
C HIS A 224 -0.88 -17.49 -22.16
N ARG A 225 0.10 -16.67 -22.54
CA ARG A 225 0.06 -15.97 -23.81
C ARG A 225 -0.03 -17.12 -24.78
N HIS A 226 -1.23 -17.36 -25.32
CA HIS A 226 -1.36 -18.10 -26.55
C HIS A 226 -0.26 -17.55 -27.44
N GLU A 227 0.66 -18.44 -27.80
CA GLU A 227 1.85 -18.16 -28.57
C GLU A 227 1.52 -17.03 -29.55
N CYS A 228 2.16 -15.86 -29.40
CA CYS A 228 1.96 -14.79 -30.38
C CYS A 228 2.20 -15.47 -31.73
N PRO A 229 1.22 -15.50 -32.65
CA PRO A 229 1.39 -16.20 -33.90
C PRO A 229 2.66 -15.65 -34.51
N ARG A 230 3.65 -16.52 -34.75
CA ARG A 230 4.89 -16.16 -35.43
C ARG A 230 4.50 -15.60 -36.80
N ARG A 231 4.23 -14.30 -36.89
CA ARG A 231 4.21 -13.65 -38.19
C ARG A 231 5.64 -13.74 -38.71
N SER A 232 5.76 -14.21 -39.95
CA SER A 232 7.04 -14.22 -40.64
C SER A 232 7.59 -12.79 -40.61
N LYS A 233 8.91 -12.66 -40.54
CA LYS A 233 9.60 -11.36 -40.48
C LYS A 233 9.28 -10.47 -41.69
N ASP A 234 8.64 -11.04 -42.71
CA ASP A 234 8.37 -10.45 -44.01
C ASP A 234 6.95 -9.83 -44.12
N ASP A 235 6.06 -10.04 -43.12
CA ASP A 235 4.66 -9.57 -43.15
C ASP A 235 4.41 -8.28 -42.34
N ALA A 236 5.45 -7.57 -41.90
CA ALA A 236 5.32 -6.38 -41.07
C ALA A 236 5.20 -5.10 -41.92
N GLU A 237 3.97 -4.59 -42.10
CA GLU A 237 3.76 -3.21 -42.55
C GLU A 237 4.37 -2.21 -41.54
N PRO A 238 5.20 -1.25 -41.97
CA PRO A 238 5.71 -0.20 -41.09
C PRO A 238 4.54 0.59 -40.49
N GLY A 239 4.42 0.61 -39.16
CA GLY A 239 3.44 1.44 -38.43
C GLY A 239 2.28 0.69 -37.76
N LYS A 240 2.18 -0.64 -37.88
CA LYS A 240 1.23 -1.47 -37.12
C LYS A 240 1.94 -2.41 -36.16
N TYR A 241 2.58 -1.86 -35.14
CA TYR A 241 3.01 -2.66 -34.00
C TYR A 241 1.81 -2.89 -33.09
N LEU A 242 1.12 -4.03 -33.25
CA LEU A 242 0.49 -4.62 -32.07
C LEU A 242 1.67 -5.01 -31.15
N HIS A 243 1.78 -4.37 -29.99
CA HIS A 243 2.79 -4.65 -28.99
C HIS A 243 2.64 -6.07 -28.41
N CYS A 244 2.90 -7.12 -29.20
CA CYS A 244 3.44 -8.37 -28.69
C CYS A 244 4.89 -8.06 -28.32
N VAL A 245 5.10 -7.37 -27.19
CA VAL A 245 6.43 -7.31 -26.59
C VAL A 245 6.71 -8.73 -26.15
N GLU A 246 7.45 -9.50 -26.95
CA GLU A 246 8.15 -10.69 -26.47
C GLU A 246 9.06 -10.18 -25.34
N MET A 247 8.54 -10.14 -24.12
CA MET A 247 9.38 -10.04 -22.94
C MET A 247 10.08 -11.39 -22.84
N LYS A 248 11.07 -11.59 -23.72
CA LYS A 248 12.23 -12.36 -23.31
C LYS A 248 12.65 -11.75 -22.00
N ALA A 249 12.73 -12.58 -20.96
CA ALA A 249 13.43 -12.24 -19.74
C ALA A 249 14.82 -11.71 -20.13
N ALA A 250 14.90 -10.39 -20.26
CA ALA A 250 16.06 -9.64 -20.66
C ALA A 250 15.90 -8.27 -20.00
N MET A 251 15.94 -8.28 -18.66
CA MET A 251 16.87 -7.31 -18.08
C MET A 251 18.25 -7.70 -18.62
N PRO A 252 18.95 -6.82 -19.35
CA PRO A 252 20.36 -7.06 -19.63
C PRO A 252 21.09 -7.18 -18.28
N PRO A 253 21.93 -8.20 -18.05
CA PRO A 253 22.86 -8.16 -16.94
C PRO A 253 23.89 -7.06 -17.24
N GLY A 254 23.78 -5.94 -16.51
CA GLY A 254 24.76 -4.84 -16.53
C GLY A 254 24.06 -3.48 -16.65
N ARG A 255 24.09 -2.58 -15.68
CA ARG A 255 24.91 -2.43 -14.48
C ARG A 255 24.07 -2.60 -13.22
N ARG A 256 24.21 -3.74 -12.55
CA ARG A 256 24.30 -3.73 -11.09
C ARG A 256 25.77 -3.48 -10.79
N GLU A 257 26.06 -2.52 -9.93
CA GLU A 257 27.31 -2.63 -9.17
C GLU A 257 27.29 -4.00 -8.52
N ASP A 258 28.38 -4.75 -8.67
CA ASP A 258 28.54 -6.11 -8.20
C ASP A 258 28.40 -6.16 -6.66
N GLY A 259 27.15 -6.24 -6.20
CA GLY A 259 26.77 -6.56 -4.83
C GLY A 259 26.48 -8.07 -4.73
N PRO A 260 27.03 -8.82 -3.76
CA PRO A 260 26.98 -10.28 -3.79
C PRO A 260 25.60 -10.81 -3.36
N GLY A 261 24.66 -10.99 -4.30
CA GLY A 261 23.25 -11.27 -3.97
C GLY A 261 22.94 -12.62 -3.28
N GLU A 262 23.84 -13.60 -3.28
CA GLU A 262 23.66 -14.85 -2.52
C GLU A 262 24.83 -15.13 -1.56
N SER A 263 26.05 -14.72 -1.91
CA SER A 263 27.19 -14.85 -0.98
C SER A 263 27.24 -13.73 0.07
N ALA A 264 26.63 -12.55 -0.17
CA ALA A 264 26.54 -11.52 0.86
C ALA A 264 25.50 -11.90 1.88
N LEU A 265 24.35 -12.47 1.51
CA LEU A 265 23.39 -12.92 2.53
C LEU A 265 24.01 -14.03 3.41
N ALA A 266 24.78 -14.95 2.82
CA ALA A 266 25.53 -15.96 3.55
C ALA A 266 26.70 -15.37 4.37
N ALA A 267 27.47 -14.42 3.84
CA ALA A 267 28.57 -13.76 4.54
C ALA A 267 28.10 -12.77 5.63
N PHE A 268 26.96 -12.12 5.42
CA PHE A 268 26.28 -11.22 6.37
C PHE A 268 25.71 -12.02 7.55
N ASN A 269 25.21 -13.23 7.29
CA ASN A 269 24.85 -14.21 8.33
C ASN A 269 26.09 -14.82 9.02
N ALA A 270 27.20 -15.04 8.30
CA ALA A 270 28.41 -15.66 8.84
C ALA A 270 29.33 -14.72 9.63
N LEU A 271 29.32 -13.41 9.35
CA LEU A 271 30.15 -12.40 10.04
C LEU A 271 29.58 -11.96 11.40
N GLY A 272 28.40 -12.44 11.80
CA GLY A 272 27.77 -12.05 13.08
C GLY A 272 27.41 -10.57 13.18
N LEU A 273 27.58 -9.79 12.11
CA LEU A 273 27.26 -8.35 12.03
C LEU A 273 25.76 -8.09 11.79
N GLY A 274 24.96 -9.12 11.52
CA GLY A 274 23.49 -9.07 11.52
C GLY A 274 22.85 -9.33 12.90
N ARG A 275 23.62 -9.36 13.99
CA ARG A 275 23.16 -9.69 15.36
C ARG A 275 23.00 -8.52 16.31
N GLU A 276 23.17 -7.28 15.85
CA GLU A 276 22.30 -6.24 16.41
C GLU A 276 20.97 -6.39 15.69
N ALA A 277 20.05 -7.07 16.36
CA ALA A 277 18.68 -7.20 15.94
C ALA A 277 18.18 -5.83 15.45
N ALA A 278 18.07 -5.66 14.12
CA ALA A 278 16.93 -4.97 13.57
C ALA A 278 15.75 -5.61 14.30
N ARG A 279 15.22 -4.91 15.30
CA ARG A 279 14.12 -5.41 16.13
C ARG A 279 13.05 -5.79 15.12
N ALA A 280 12.89 -7.09 14.87
CA ALA A 280 11.96 -7.57 13.86
C ALA A 280 10.63 -6.88 14.16
N LYS A 281 10.23 -5.97 13.28
CA LYS A 281 9.05 -5.15 13.50
C LYS A 281 7.91 -6.15 13.37
N PRO A 282 7.18 -6.48 14.46
CA PRO A 282 6.21 -7.56 14.39
C PRO A 282 5.03 -7.23 13.48
N SER A 283 4.90 -5.96 13.07
CA SER A 283 3.83 -5.45 12.23
C SER A 283 4.34 -4.76 10.97
N LEU A 284 3.63 -4.91 9.87
CA LEU A 284 3.77 -4.09 8.65
C LEU A 284 3.28 -2.66 8.90
N PHE A 285 2.34 -2.48 9.82
CA PHE A 285 1.78 -1.17 10.17
C PHE A 285 2.57 -0.48 11.26
N TYR A 286 2.59 0.85 11.17
CA TYR A 286 2.82 1.68 12.35
C TYR A 286 1.56 1.81 13.21
N PRO A 287 1.71 2.06 14.52
CA PRO A 287 0.58 2.19 15.43
C PRO A 287 -0.52 3.13 14.94
N ASN A 288 -0.19 4.33 14.45
CA ASN A 288 -1.21 5.30 14.03
C ASN A 288 -1.87 4.98 12.70
N GLU A 289 -1.19 4.28 11.78
CA GLU A 289 -1.81 3.75 10.56
C GLU A 289 -2.90 2.73 10.94
N ALA A 290 -2.56 1.78 11.81
CA ALA A 290 -3.53 0.78 12.26
C ALA A 290 -4.66 1.39 13.10
N ARG A 291 -4.38 2.39 13.95
CA ARG A 291 -5.43 3.12 14.69
C ARG A 291 -6.37 3.84 13.75
N ALA A 292 -5.86 4.46 12.68
CA ALA A 292 -6.70 5.13 11.69
C ALA A 292 -7.68 4.14 11.05
N LEU A 293 -7.19 2.96 10.68
CA LEU A 293 -8.02 1.89 10.12
C LEU A 293 -9.10 1.38 11.10
N LEU A 294 -8.77 1.19 12.38
CA LEU A 294 -9.65 0.52 13.35
C LEU A 294 -10.58 1.49 14.11
N ARG A 295 -10.05 2.63 14.57
CA ARG A 295 -10.69 3.49 15.58
C ARG A 295 -11.24 4.80 15.00
N GLY A 296 -10.63 5.35 13.95
CA GLY A 296 -11.05 6.61 13.31
C GLY A 296 -10.80 7.88 14.15
N PRO A 297 -10.95 9.09 13.57
CA PRO A 297 -10.47 10.35 14.17
C PRO A 297 -11.32 10.83 15.36
N ALA A 298 -12.60 10.49 15.42
CA ALA A 298 -13.46 10.85 16.55
C ALA A 298 -13.05 10.17 17.87
N CYS A 299 -12.17 9.17 17.79
CA CYS A 299 -11.90 8.21 18.84
C CYS A 299 -10.50 8.31 19.43
N ASP A 300 -9.60 8.98 18.71
CA ASP A 300 -8.19 9.00 19.05
C ASP A 300 -7.57 10.30 18.50
N GLU A 301 -7.02 11.11 19.39
CA GLU A 301 -6.31 12.34 19.01
C GLU A 301 -5.11 12.06 18.11
N LYS A 302 -4.46 10.91 18.29
CA LYS A 302 -3.34 10.49 17.45
C LYS A 302 -3.79 10.19 16.02
N VAL A 303 -5.02 9.67 15.85
CA VAL A 303 -5.61 9.49 14.51
C VAL A 303 -5.94 10.83 13.87
N ARG A 304 -6.45 11.80 14.62
CA ARG A 304 -6.66 13.18 14.10
C ARG A 304 -5.35 13.80 13.64
N LYS A 305 -4.29 13.67 14.43
CA LYS A 305 -2.95 14.13 14.08
C LYS A 305 -2.41 13.41 12.83
N PHE A 306 -2.56 12.09 12.76
CA PHE A 306 -2.22 11.29 11.58
C PHE A 306 -2.93 11.79 10.32
N GLU A 307 -4.25 11.97 10.37
CA GLU A 307 -5.03 12.46 9.23
C GLU A 307 -4.63 13.89 8.82
N ALA A 308 -4.31 14.75 9.80
CA ALA A 308 -3.80 16.10 9.54
C ALA A 308 -2.42 16.08 8.85
N CYS A 309 -1.49 15.23 9.31
CA CYS A 309 -0.19 15.03 8.64
C CYS A 309 -0.38 14.45 7.22
N ALA A 310 -1.34 13.53 7.06
CA ALA A 310 -1.70 12.88 5.79
C ALA A 310 -2.55 13.75 4.84
N ALA A 311 -2.92 14.97 5.24
CA ALA A 311 -3.82 15.80 4.43
C ALA A 311 -3.17 16.22 3.09
N ASN A 312 -1.85 16.34 3.05
CA ASN A 312 -1.12 16.82 1.87
C ASN A 312 -0.75 15.76 0.84
N SER A 313 -0.79 14.48 1.18
CA SER A 313 -0.27 13.40 0.30
C SER A 313 -1.07 13.17 -0.98
N ASP A 314 -2.31 13.69 -1.07
CA ASP A 314 -3.16 13.60 -2.28
C ASP A 314 -3.26 14.95 -3.01
N ARG A 315 -2.67 16.02 -2.45
CA ARG A 315 -2.73 17.32 -3.10
C ARG A 315 -1.80 17.36 -4.29
N LYS A 316 -2.33 17.89 -5.38
CA LYS A 316 -1.52 18.20 -6.55
C LYS A 316 -0.79 19.51 -6.31
N GLU A 317 0.40 19.60 -6.88
CA GLU A 317 1.26 20.78 -6.77
C GLU A 317 0.57 22.08 -7.19
N GLU A 318 -0.29 22.02 -8.22
CA GLU A 318 -1.08 23.15 -8.72
C GLU A 318 -1.98 23.78 -7.63
N GLU A 319 -2.30 23.01 -6.58
CA GLU A 319 -3.11 23.43 -5.44
C GLU A 319 -2.26 24.00 -4.30
N GLY A 320 -0.94 23.87 -4.36
CA GLY A 320 0.01 24.17 -3.28
C GLY A 320 -0.09 23.20 -2.09
N CYS A 321 1.00 23.05 -1.34
CA CYS A 321 0.98 22.31 -0.08
C CYS A 321 0.17 23.08 0.98
N LEU A 322 -0.70 22.39 1.72
CA LEU A 322 -1.28 22.95 2.95
C LEU A 322 -0.18 23.08 4.02
N PRO A 323 -0.33 24.02 4.96
CA PRO A 323 0.47 23.97 6.18
C PRO A 323 0.27 22.60 6.84
N VAL A 324 1.35 21.83 6.97
CA VAL A 324 1.38 20.66 7.85
C VAL A 324 1.53 21.12 9.29
N PRO A 325 0.94 20.42 10.27
CA PRO A 325 1.29 20.61 11.67
C PRO A 325 2.81 20.54 11.87
N GLU A 326 3.34 21.38 12.76
CA GLU A 326 4.79 21.55 12.95
C GLU A 326 5.49 20.24 13.31
N ASP A 327 4.83 19.40 14.11
CA ASP A 327 5.31 18.08 14.50
C ASP A 327 5.35 17.06 13.34
N CYS A 328 4.56 17.25 12.29
CA CYS A 328 4.70 16.48 11.03
C CYS A 328 5.94 16.94 10.23
N ALA A 329 6.28 18.23 10.29
CA ALA A 329 7.37 18.82 9.51
C ALA A 329 8.78 18.47 10.03
N GLN A 330 8.92 18.14 11.31
CA GLN A 330 10.22 17.90 11.95
C GLN A 330 10.91 16.58 11.55
N GLY A 331 10.42 15.88 10.52
CA GLY A 331 11.14 14.78 9.85
C GLY A 331 11.30 13.48 10.65
N ARG A 332 10.81 13.40 11.89
CA ARG A 332 10.99 12.21 12.75
C ARG A 332 9.88 11.18 12.65
N ALA A 333 8.86 11.41 11.82
CA ALA A 333 7.70 10.54 11.67
C ALA A 333 7.05 10.11 13.02
N GLY A 334 7.23 10.89 14.09
CA GLY A 334 6.71 10.57 15.42
C GLY A 334 5.19 10.41 15.42
N TRP A 335 4.53 11.16 14.54
CA TRP A 335 3.09 11.05 14.27
C TRP A 335 2.63 9.69 13.73
N LEU A 336 3.53 8.82 13.26
CA LEU A 336 3.22 7.42 12.90
C LEU A 336 3.39 6.47 14.09
N THR A 337 4.38 6.72 14.96
CA THR A 337 4.81 5.80 16.02
C THR A 337 4.21 6.06 17.39
N GLU A 338 3.86 7.30 17.72
CA GLU A 338 3.29 7.73 19.01
C GLU A 338 2.00 6.97 19.33
#